data_AF-A0A7V1D4A0-F1
#
_entry.id   AF-A0A7V1D4A0-F1
#
_cell.length_a   1.000
_cell.length_b   1.000
_cell.length_c   1.000
_cell.angle_alpha   90.00
_cell.angle_beta   90.00
_cell.angle_gamma   90.00
#
_symmetry.space_group_name_H-M   'P 1'
#
loop_
_entity.id
_entity.type
_entity.pdbx_description
1 polymer ?
#
loop_
_entity_poly.entity_id
_entity_poly.type
_entity_poly.pdbx_seq_one_letter_code
_entity_poly.pdbx_strand_id
1 'polypeptide(L)'
;VGSTIYQMVSGQWHSWQNWENEIAPDWGNRGRADIEALFHSFSELQLQEPSKQNLYKVSYYTPLHINQQKLVERMKLALEQAGIKASVIHSIDKPAAVGLLDILPAKATKYHAIEFLMERLGFSLATTVFAGDSGNDLPVLVSPIHSVLVANATVEVRTQAQQQSRFKDNSASLYCATGNYPGMNGNYSAGILEGIIHYIPDVKEWLK
;
A
#
# COMPACT_ATOMS: atom_id res chain seq x y z
N VAL A 1 -1.52 -4.47 1.38
CA VAL A 1 -2.42 -3.35 0.98
C VAL A 1 -3.25 -2.93 2.17
N GLY A 2 -3.75 -1.69 2.19
CA GLY A 2 -4.51 -1.13 3.32
C GLY A 2 -5.93 -1.67 3.46
N SER A 3 -6.24 -2.90 3.03
CA SER A 3 -7.61 -3.43 3.07
C SER A 3 -7.98 -4.17 4.35
N THR A 4 -7.02 -4.39 5.26
CA THR A 4 -7.29 -5.02 6.56
C THR A 4 -6.27 -4.54 7.58
N ILE A 5 -6.72 -4.30 8.81
CA ILE A 5 -5.88 -4.03 9.97
C ILE A 5 -6.28 -5.04 11.04
N TYR A 6 -5.29 -5.63 11.71
CA TYR A 6 -5.51 -6.54 12.83
C TYR A 6 -5.05 -5.89 14.13
N GLN A 7 -5.78 -6.16 15.21
CA GLN A 7 -5.42 -5.80 16.57
C GLN A 7 -5.25 -7.05 17.43
N MET A 8 -4.33 -7.00 18.38
CA MET A 8 -4.12 -8.09 19.33
C MET A 8 -4.99 -7.89 20.57
N VAL A 9 -5.94 -8.80 20.80
CA VAL A 9 -6.83 -8.80 21.96
C VAL A 9 -6.68 -10.14 22.65
N SER A 10 -6.34 -10.13 23.94
CA SER A 10 -6.16 -11.35 24.75
C SER A 10 -5.22 -12.39 24.11
N GLY A 11 -4.15 -11.94 23.46
CA GLY A 11 -3.17 -12.80 22.79
C GLY A 11 -3.59 -13.37 21.44
N GLN A 12 -4.75 -12.95 20.90
CA GLN A 12 -5.23 -13.36 19.59
C GLN A 12 -5.35 -12.17 18.64
N TRP A 13 -5.06 -12.41 17.35
CA TRP A 13 -5.23 -11.41 16.30
C TRP A 13 -6.68 -11.40 15.82
N HIS A 14 -7.31 -10.23 15.89
CA HIS A 14 -8.66 -10.00 15.39
C HIS A 14 -8.66 -8.90 14.35
N SER A 15 -9.47 -9.03 13.30
CA SER A 15 -9.72 -7.91 12.38
C SER A 15 -10.26 -6.72 13.16
N TRP A 16 -9.76 -5.53 12.85
CA TRP A 16 -10.15 -4.32 13.55
C TRP A 16 -11.38 -3.71 12.87
N GLN A 17 -12.55 -3.96 13.46
CA GLN A 17 -13.85 -3.53 12.91
C GLN A 17 -13.92 -2.02 12.62
N ASN A 18 -13.23 -1.18 13.40
CA ASN A 18 -13.22 0.25 13.17
C ASN A 18 -12.59 0.62 11.82
N TRP A 19 -11.58 -0.12 11.37
CA TRP A 19 -10.98 0.10 10.05
C TRP A 19 -11.91 -0.39 8.94
N GLU A 20 -12.55 -1.54 9.13
CA GLU A 20 -13.54 -2.04 8.19
C GLU A 20 -14.67 -1.03 7.97
N ASN A 21 -15.18 -0.44 9.06
CA ASN A 21 -16.23 0.58 8.99
C ASN A 21 -15.78 1.88 8.30
N GLU A 22 -14.48 2.20 8.33
CA GLU A 22 -13.92 3.38 7.66
C GLU A 22 -13.93 3.23 6.13
N ILE A 23 -13.68 2.01 5.63
CA ILE A 23 -13.53 1.72 4.20
C ILE A 23 -14.78 1.09 3.56
N ALA A 24 -15.68 0.48 4.34
CA ALA A 24 -16.91 -0.14 3.83
C ALA A 24 -17.82 0.79 3.01
N PRO A 25 -17.99 2.08 3.37
CA PRO A 25 -18.86 2.99 2.62
C PRO A 25 -18.44 3.20 1.17
N ASP A 26 -17.15 3.04 0.85
CA ASP A 26 -16.63 3.18 -0.51
C ASP A 26 -17.14 2.06 -1.44
N TRP A 27 -17.41 0.88 -0.90
CA TRP A 27 -18.09 -0.20 -1.62
C TRP A 27 -19.62 -0.13 -1.50
N GLY A 28 -20.16 0.94 -0.91
CA GLY A 28 -21.60 1.03 -0.63
C GLY A 28 -22.07 -0.01 0.39
N ASN A 29 -21.19 -0.40 1.33
CA ASN A 29 -21.39 -1.50 2.29
C ASN A 29 -21.66 -2.86 1.65
N ARG A 30 -21.23 -3.04 0.39
CA ARG A 30 -21.24 -4.32 -0.31
C ARG A 30 -20.00 -5.14 0.05
N GLY A 31 -20.13 -6.46 -0.08
CA GLY A 31 -19.03 -7.39 0.19
C GLY A 31 -18.35 -7.86 -1.09
N ARG A 32 -17.31 -8.68 -0.90
CA ARG A 32 -16.56 -9.36 -1.96
C ARG A 32 -17.45 -9.96 -3.07
N ALA A 33 -18.50 -10.69 -2.70
CA ALA A 33 -19.36 -11.39 -3.65
C ALA A 33 -20.09 -10.43 -4.62
N ASP A 34 -20.50 -9.26 -4.13
CA ASP A 34 -21.15 -8.25 -4.96
C ASP A 34 -20.17 -7.64 -5.96
N ILE A 35 -18.93 -7.41 -5.54
CA ILE A 35 -17.86 -6.92 -6.42
C ILE A 35 -17.51 -7.97 -7.47
N GLU A 36 -17.37 -9.23 -7.09
CA GLU A 36 -17.12 -10.34 -8.02
C GLU A 36 -18.24 -10.46 -9.08
N ALA A 37 -19.49 -10.27 -8.68
CA ALA A 37 -20.64 -10.34 -9.59
C ALA A 37 -20.60 -9.28 -10.70
N LEU A 38 -20.07 -8.07 -10.41
CA LEU A 38 -19.92 -7.00 -11.43
C LEU A 38 -18.98 -7.38 -12.57
N PHE A 39 -18.04 -8.27 -12.30
CA PHE A 39 -16.98 -8.63 -13.24
C PHE A 39 -17.13 -10.03 -13.82
N HIS A 40 -18.24 -10.73 -13.55
CA HIS A 40 -18.45 -12.09 -14.04
C HIS A 40 -18.41 -12.20 -15.58
N SER A 41 -18.76 -11.14 -16.31
CA SER A 41 -18.74 -11.08 -17.77
C SER A 41 -17.38 -10.71 -18.39
N PHE A 42 -16.38 -10.38 -17.57
CA PHE A 42 -15.04 -10.02 -18.05
C PHE A 42 -14.21 -11.30 -18.23
N SER A 43 -14.14 -11.79 -19.47
CA SER A 43 -13.42 -13.02 -19.82
C SER A 43 -11.90 -12.92 -19.62
N GLU A 44 -11.37 -11.70 -19.51
CA GLU A 44 -9.95 -11.45 -19.26
C GLU A 44 -9.53 -11.63 -17.80
N LEU A 45 -10.50 -11.73 -16.87
CA LEU A 45 -10.25 -11.81 -15.44
C LEU A 45 -10.38 -13.25 -14.93
N GLN A 46 -9.33 -13.73 -14.28
CA GLN A 46 -9.35 -15.02 -13.58
C GLN A 46 -9.19 -14.77 -12.08
N LEU A 47 -10.13 -15.23 -11.25
CA LEU A 47 -10.05 -15.02 -9.80
C LEU A 47 -8.80 -15.69 -9.22
N GLN A 48 -8.06 -14.98 -8.36
CA GLN A 48 -6.96 -15.57 -7.60
C GLN A 48 -7.47 -16.49 -6.49
N GLU A 49 -6.59 -17.31 -5.93
CA GLU A 49 -6.90 -18.25 -4.87
C GLU A 49 -7.51 -17.58 -3.61
N PRO A 50 -8.27 -18.33 -2.78
CA PRO A 50 -8.97 -17.75 -1.62
C PRO A 50 -8.06 -16.99 -0.65
N SER A 51 -6.78 -17.36 -0.53
CA SER A 51 -5.81 -16.70 0.34
C SER A 51 -5.41 -15.29 -0.13
N LYS A 52 -5.74 -14.90 -1.37
CA LYS A 52 -5.51 -13.55 -1.92
C LYS A 52 -6.71 -12.63 -1.79
N GLN A 53 -7.86 -13.20 -1.41
CA GLN A 53 -9.11 -12.50 -1.23
C GLN A 53 -9.29 -12.08 0.23
N ASN A 54 -10.00 -10.98 0.46
CA ASN A 54 -10.53 -10.66 1.78
C ASN A 54 -11.87 -9.92 1.65
N LEU A 55 -12.45 -9.48 2.77
CA LEU A 55 -13.76 -8.82 2.78
C LEU A 55 -13.82 -7.59 1.87
N TYR A 56 -12.73 -6.81 1.82
CA TYR A 56 -12.58 -5.55 1.08
C TYR A 56 -11.42 -5.62 0.07
N LYS A 57 -11.22 -6.79 -0.54
CA LYS A 57 -10.25 -7.02 -1.60
C LYS A 57 -10.71 -8.13 -2.52
N VAL A 58 -10.80 -7.82 -3.81
CA VAL A 58 -10.93 -8.83 -4.87
C VAL A 58 -9.68 -8.81 -5.74
N SER A 59 -9.02 -9.95 -5.88
CA SER A 59 -7.80 -10.11 -6.66
C SER A 59 -8.01 -11.04 -7.87
N TYR A 60 -7.52 -10.61 -9.02
CA TYR A 60 -7.57 -11.33 -10.29
C TYR A 60 -6.17 -11.50 -10.89
N TYR A 61 -5.98 -12.59 -11.63
CA TYR A 61 -4.96 -12.74 -12.64
C TYR A 61 -5.47 -12.16 -13.97
N THR A 62 -4.58 -11.59 -14.76
CA THR A 62 -4.85 -11.08 -16.10
C THR A 62 -3.73 -11.48 -17.07
N PRO A 63 -4.03 -11.74 -18.36
CA PRO A 63 -2.99 -12.06 -19.33
C PRO A 63 -2.07 -10.87 -19.62
N LEU A 64 -0.77 -11.11 -19.86
CA LEU A 64 0.16 -10.01 -20.17
C LEU A 64 -0.02 -9.39 -21.56
N HIS A 65 -0.65 -10.10 -22.49
CA HIS A 65 -0.79 -9.69 -23.89
C HIS A 65 -2.01 -8.79 -24.16
N ILE A 66 -2.89 -8.59 -23.18
CA ILE A 66 -4.07 -7.75 -23.35
C ILE A 66 -3.75 -6.27 -23.12
N ASN A 67 -4.62 -5.39 -23.64
CA ASN A 67 -4.54 -3.96 -23.31
C ASN A 67 -5.07 -3.72 -21.88
N GLN A 68 -4.15 -3.77 -20.92
CA GLN A 68 -4.45 -3.60 -19.49
C GLN A 68 -5.11 -2.26 -19.18
N GLN A 69 -4.70 -1.18 -19.86
CA GLN A 69 -5.30 0.13 -19.65
C GLN A 69 -6.80 0.13 -20.03
N LYS A 70 -7.14 -0.44 -21.19
CA LYS A 70 -8.52 -0.55 -21.66
C LYS A 70 -9.38 -1.45 -20.76
N LEU A 71 -8.79 -2.51 -20.21
CA LEU A 71 -9.45 -3.37 -19.21
C LEU A 71 -9.77 -2.54 -17.94
N VAL A 72 -8.78 -1.87 -17.39
CA VAL A 72 -8.95 -1.04 -16.18
C VAL A 72 -9.98 0.08 -16.39
N GLU A 73 -10.00 0.73 -17.55
CA GLU A 73 -11.01 1.75 -17.89
C GLU A 73 -12.43 1.17 -17.91
N ARG A 74 -12.63 0.00 -18.54
CA ARG A 74 -13.92 -0.70 -18.52
C ARG A 74 -14.35 -1.10 -17.11
N MET A 75 -13.41 -1.57 -16.29
CA MET A 75 -13.70 -1.95 -14.90
C MET A 75 -14.09 -0.74 -14.05
N LYS A 76 -13.36 0.37 -14.19
CA LYS A 76 -13.69 1.63 -13.51
C LYS A 76 -15.09 2.14 -13.88
N LEU A 77 -15.45 2.08 -15.16
CA LEU A 77 -16.78 2.46 -15.62
C LEU A 77 -17.88 1.58 -14.98
N ALA A 78 -17.68 0.27 -14.91
CA ALA A 78 -18.64 -0.64 -14.27
C ALA A 78 -18.80 -0.35 -12.76
N LEU A 79 -17.71 -0.04 -12.06
CA LEU A 79 -17.73 0.36 -10.64
C LEU A 79 -18.49 1.67 -10.44
N GLU A 80 -18.21 2.67 -11.28
CA GLU A 80 -18.88 3.98 -11.24
C GLU A 80 -20.38 3.85 -11.47
N GLN A 81 -20.80 3.08 -12.48
CA GLN A 81 -22.21 2.81 -12.75
C GLN A 81 -22.91 2.09 -11.60
N ALA A 82 -22.17 1.26 -10.86
CA ALA A 82 -22.67 0.56 -9.69
C ALA A 82 -22.63 1.40 -8.40
N GLY A 83 -22.16 2.65 -8.45
CA GLY A 83 -22.03 3.56 -7.31
C GLY A 83 -20.89 3.21 -6.36
N ILE A 84 -19.89 2.44 -6.82
CA ILE A 84 -18.78 1.95 -6.00
C ILE A 84 -17.55 2.83 -6.23
N LYS A 85 -16.99 3.35 -5.14
CA LYS A 85 -15.71 4.04 -5.10
C LYS A 85 -14.61 3.01 -4.84
N ALA A 86 -13.88 2.63 -5.88
CA ALA A 86 -12.82 1.65 -5.75
C ALA A 86 -11.55 2.05 -6.50
N SER A 87 -10.42 1.61 -5.96
CA SER A 87 -9.14 1.61 -6.64
C SER A 87 -8.97 0.28 -7.38
N VAL A 88 -8.61 0.37 -8.66
CA VAL A 88 -8.21 -0.78 -9.49
C VAL A 88 -6.70 -0.68 -9.67
N ILE A 89 -5.96 -1.55 -8.98
CA ILE A 89 -4.49 -1.56 -8.96
C ILE A 89 -4.01 -2.71 -9.83
N HIS A 90 -3.23 -2.41 -10.86
CA HIS A 90 -2.60 -3.40 -11.71
C HIS A 90 -1.08 -3.47 -11.46
N SER A 91 -0.53 -4.67 -11.41
CA SER A 91 0.91 -4.94 -11.33
C SER A 91 1.27 -6.21 -12.11
N ILE A 92 2.56 -6.52 -12.23
CA ILE A 92 3.04 -7.70 -12.96
C ILE A 92 3.86 -8.57 -12.01
N ASP A 93 3.53 -9.85 -11.93
CA ASP A 93 4.40 -10.86 -11.35
C ASP A 93 5.38 -11.30 -12.43
N LYS A 94 6.62 -10.81 -12.35
CA LYS A 94 7.65 -11.12 -13.36
C LYS A 94 8.04 -12.61 -13.34
N PRO A 95 8.30 -13.26 -12.18
CA PRO A 95 8.56 -14.70 -12.14
C PRO A 95 7.44 -15.56 -12.74
N ALA A 96 6.17 -15.25 -12.43
CA ALA A 96 5.04 -16.03 -12.91
C ALA A 96 4.53 -15.61 -14.29
N ALA A 97 5.11 -14.55 -14.87
CA ALA A 97 4.73 -13.97 -16.16
C ALA A 97 3.20 -13.73 -16.28
N VAL A 98 2.60 -13.17 -15.23
CA VAL A 98 1.15 -12.90 -15.16
C VAL A 98 0.88 -11.49 -14.64
N GLY A 99 -0.21 -10.88 -15.12
CA GLY A 99 -0.70 -9.62 -14.57
C GLY A 99 -1.51 -9.89 -13.31
N LEU A 100 -1.32 -9.04 -12.30
CA LEU A 100 -2.07 -9.06 -11.05
C LEU A 100 -2.95 -7.82 -11.01
N LEU A 101 -4.22 -7.99 -10.63
CA LEU A 101 -5.17 -6.90 -10.50
C LEU A 101 -5.88 -7.00 -9.16
N ASP A 102 -5.85 -5.91 -8.39
CA ASP A 102 -6.55 -5.78 -7.11
C ASP A 102 -7.63 -4.71 -7.20
N ILE A 103 -8.83 -5.04 -6.71
CA ILE A 103 -9.93 -4.11 -6.50
C ILE A 103 -10.08 -3.89 -5.00
N LEU A 104 -9.97 -2.63 -4.58
CA LEU A 104 -9.99 -2.21 -3.19
C LEU A 104 -10.95 -1.04 -3.02
N PRO A 105 -11.54 -0.81 -1.84
CA PRO A 105 -12.17 0.48 -1.54
C PRO A 105 -11.21 1.63 -1.84
N ALA A 106 -11.72 2.77 -2.34
CA ALA A 106 -10.86 3.89 -2.73
C ALA A 106 -9.96 4.38 -1.57
N LYS A 107 -10.50 4.40 -0.35
CA LYS A 107 -9.82 4.73 0.90
C LYS A 107 -8.83 3.67 1.40
N ALA A 108 -8.88 2.42 0.93
CA ALA A 108 -8.07 1.30 1.44
C ALA A 108 -6.59 1.35 0.97
N THR A 109 -5.98 2.53 1.07
CA THR A 109 -4.57 2.80 0.74
C THR A 109 -3.68 2.58 1.96
N LYS A 110 -2.37 2.33 1.74
CA LYS A 110 -1.39 2.26 2.84
C LYS A 110 -1.34 3.57 3.63
N TYR A 111 -1.37 4.70 2.92
CA TYR A 111 -1.31 6.02 3.53
C TYR A 111 -2.48 6.26 4.49
N HIS A 112 -3.71 6.05 4.02
CA HIS A 112 -4.90 6.24 4.86
C HIS A 112 -4.95 5.26 6.04
N ALA A 113 -4.51 4.01 5.84
CA ALA A 113 -4.39 3.04 6.94
C ALA A 113 -3.42 3.51 8.03
N ILE A 114 -2.31 4.16 7.65
CA ILE A 114 -1.36 4.72 8.61
C ILE A 114 -1.97 5.94 9.31
N GLU A 115 -2.62 6.86 8.59
CA GLU A 115 -3.32 8.00 9.20
C GLU A 115 -4.37 7.54 10.22
N PHE A 116 -5.15 6.52 9.88
CA PHE A 116 -6.12 5.91 10.78
C PHE A 116 -5.45 5.34 12.04
N LEU A 117 -4.34 4.61 11.90
CA LEU A 117 -3.59 4.08 13.05
C LEU A 117 -3.03 5.21 13.93
N MET A 118 -2.49 6.25 13.31
CA MET A 118 -1.95 7.41 14.01
C MET A 118 -3.03 8.10 14.85
N GLU A 119 -4.20 8.36 14.26
CA GLU A 119 -5.33 8.97 14.96
C GLU A 119 -5.83 8.09 16.12
N ARG A 120 -6.01 6.78 15.88
CA ARG A 120 -6.58 5.86 16.87
C ARG A 120 -5.64 5.53 18.02
N LEU A 121 -4.33 5.59 17.80
CA LEU A 121 -3.32 5.25 18.80
C LEU A 121 -2.60 6.49 19.37
N GLY A 122 -2.94 7.69 18.90
CA GLY A 122 -2.37 8.94 19.39
C GLY A 122 -0.92 9.18 18.94
N PHE A 123 -0.52 8.66 17.78
CA PHE A 123 0.81 8.93 17.22
C PHE A 123 0.82 10.19 16.36
N SER A 124 1.88 10.98 16.52
CA SER A 124 2.14 12.17 15.71
C SER A 124 3.07 11.84 14.53
N LEU A 125 3.16 12.75 13.55
CA LEU A 125 4.14 12.64 12.46
C LEU A 125 5.58 12.49 12.97
N ALA A 126 5.93 13.18 14.06
CA ALA A 126 7.27 13.13 14.65
C ALA A 126 7.62 11.74 15.22
N THR A 127 6.60 10.94 15.54
CA THR A 127 6.73 9.60 16.16
C THR A 127 6.35 8.47 15.21
N THR A 128 6.14 8.77 13.93
CA THR A 128 5.74 7.78 12.93
C THR A 128 6.76 7.75 11.80
N VAL A 129 7.39 6.59 11.62
CA VAL A 129 8.31 6.35 10.51
C VAL A 129 7.76 5.22 9.65
N PHE A 130 7.65 5.46 8.35
CA PHE A 130 7.31 4.48 7.35
C PHE A 130 8.56 4.04 6.58
N ALA A 131 8.62 2.78 6.15
CA ALA A 131 9.68 2.30 5.25
C ALA A 131 9.07 1.52 4.08
N GLY A 132 9.56 1.79 2.87
CA GLY A 132 9.09 1.16 1.65
C GLY A 132 10.17 1.09 0.58
N ASP A 133 9.91 0.31 -0.47
CA ASP A 133 10.86 0.03 -1.55
C ASP A 133 10.23 0.01 -2.95
N SER A 134 8.90 0.07 -3.03
CA SER A 134 8.17 -0.21 -4.25
C SER A 134 7.20 0.91 -4.67
N GLY A 135 6.71 0.85 -5.91
CA GLY A 135 5.79 1.86 -6.43
C GLY A 135 4.47 1.98 -5.63
N ASN A 136 4.03 0.91 -4.96
CA ASN A 136 2.80 0.94 -4.14
C ASN A 136 3.01 1.71 -2.81
N ASP A 137 4.25 2.01 -2.45
CA ASP A 137 4.63 2.77 -1.27
C ASP A 137 4.71 4.27 -1.56
N LEU A 138 4.75 4.66 -2.85
CA LEU A 138 4.89 6.06 -3.27
C LEU A 138 3.92 7.01 -2.59
N PRO A 139 2.60 6.71 -2.46
CA PRO A 139 1.69 7.60 -1.76
C PRO A 139 2.11 7.94 -0.33
N VAL A 140 2.74 7.01 0.38
CA VAL A 140 3.27 7.25 1.73
C VAL A 140 4.63 7.95 1.66
N LEU A 141 5.53 7.48 0.79
CA LEU A 141 6.89 8.03 0.61
C LEU A 141 6.90 9.52 0.23
N VAL A 142 5.83 10.02 -0.39
CA VAL A 142 5.70 11.42 -0.82
C VAL A 142 4.75 12.23 0.07
N SER A 143 4.33 11.66 1.21
CA SER A 143 3.46 12.30 2.19
C SER A 143 4.26 13.03 3.27
N PRO A 144 3.60 13.77 4.18
CA PRO A 144 4.27 14.38 5.32
C PRO A 144 4.85 13.38 6.34
N ILE A 145 4.43 12.11 6.30
CA ILE A 145 4.93 11.07 7.21
C ILE A 145 6.42 10.83 6.94
N HIS A 146 7.24 10.86 8.00
CA HIS A 146 8.66 10.52 7.89
C HIS A 146 8.81 9.14 7.24
N SER A 147 9.46 9.12 6.10
CA SER A 147 9.49 7.98 5.21
C SER A 147 10.92 7.63 4.82
N VAL A 148 11.20 6.34 4.76
CA VAL A 148 12.49 5.75 4.44
C VAL A 148 12.34 4.95 3.16
N LEU A 149 13.02 5.38 2.10
CA LEU A 149 13.21 4.59 0.90
C LEU A 149 14.48 3.76 1.05
N VAL A 150 14.32 2.45 1.26
CA VAL A 150 15.47 1.54 1.46
C VAL A 150 16.32 1.43 0.19
N ALA A 151 17.61 1.09 0.35
CA ALA A 151 18.59 1.15 -0.74
C ALA A 151 18.29 0.18 -1.90
N ASN A 152 17.59 -0.93 -1.64
CA ASN A 152 17.22 -1.92 -2.65
C ASN A 152 16.01 -1.51 -3.52
N ALA A 153 15.42 -0.33 -3.28
CA ALA A 153 14.40 0.23 -4.16
C ALA A 153 14.96 0.49 -5.56
N THR A 154 14.15 0.27 -6.59
CA THR A 154 14.59 0.48 -7.98
C THR A 154 14.87 1.96 -8.27
N VAL A 155 15.68 2.22 -9.29
CA VAL A 155 16.03 3.59 -9.71
C VAL A 155 14.79 4.39 -10.10
N GLU A 156 13.81 3.74 -10.73
CA GLU A 156 12.55 4.35 -11.14
C GLU A 156 11.74 4.82 -9.92
N VAL A 157 11.57 3.95 -8.92
CA VAL A 157 10.84 4.28 -7.68
C VAL A 157 11.55 5.41 -6.94
N ARG A 158 12.88 5.35 -6.83
CA ARG A 158 13.69 6.40 -6.21
C ARG A 158 13.52 7.75 -6.87
N THR A 159 13.62 7.78 -8.20
CA THR A 159 13.46 8.99 -8.99
C THR A 159 12.06 9.58 -8.81
N GLN A 160 11.02 8.73 -8.88
CA GLN A 160 9.63 9.16 -8.69
C GLN A 160 9.38 9.70 -7.28
N ALA A 161 9.86 9.01 -6.23
CA ALA A 161 9.70 9.45 -4.85
C ALA A 161 10.35 10.82 -4.61
N GLN A 162 11.58 11.02 -5.12
CA GLN A 162 12.30 12.29 -4.98
C GLN A 162 11.64 13.44 -5.75
N GLN A 163 11.18 13.20 -6.97
CA GLN A 163 10.50 14.22 -7.76
C GLN A 163 9.15 14.62 -7.14
N GLN A 164 8.35 13.63 -6.74
CA GLN A 164 7.02 13.88 -6.18
C GLN A 164 7.07 14.48 -4.78
N SER A 165 8.02 14.06 -3.92
CA SER A 165 8.21 14.69 -2.60
C SER A 165 8.63 16.15 -2.72
N ARG A 166 9.49 16.51 -3.67
CA ARG A 166 9.80 17.91 -4.00
C ARG A 166 8.59 18.69 -4.48
N PHE A 167 7.84 18.13 -5.42
CA PHE A 167 6.64 18.77 -5.95
C PHE A 167 5.57 19.03 -4.88
N LYS A 168 5.47 18.13 -3.89
CA LYS A 168 4.51 18.23 -2.77
C LYS A 168 5.05 18.94 -1.53
N ASP A 169 6.26 19.51 -1.59
CA ASP A 169 6.94 20.15 -0.46
C ASP A 169 7.18 19.23 0.76
N ASN A 170 7.27 17.91 0.52
CA ASN A 170 7.51 16.88 1.55
C ASN A 170 8.93 16.31 1.48
N SER A 171 9.89 17.06 0.93
CA SER A 171 11.27 16.56 0.75
C SER A 171 11.96 16.27 2.07
N ALA A 172 11.64 17.03 3.12
CA ALA A 172 12.18 16.80 4.47
C ALA A 172 11.66 15.50 5.11
N SER A 173 10.51 15.00 4.65
CA SER A 173 9.90 13.76 5.12
C SER A 173 10.37 12.53 4.35
N LEU A 174 11.22 12.65 3.32
CA LEU A 174 11.75 11.52 2.57
C LEU A 174 13.26 11.36 2.79
N TYR A 175 13.64 10.24 3.39
CA TYR A 175 15.02 9.82 3.56
C TYR A 175 15.33 8.64 2.64
N CYS A 176 16.35 8.79 1.80
CA CYS A 176 16.85 7.72 0.94
C CYS A 176 18.03 7.03 1.64
N ALA A 177 17.86 5.77 2.05
CA ALA A 177 18.94 5.02 2.68
C ALA A 177 20.10 4.79 1.70
N THR A 178 21.32 4.89 2.22
CA THR A 178 22.57 4.84 1.45
C THR A 178 23.59 3.84 1.99
N GLY A 179 23.36 3.27 3.18
CA GLY A 179 24.33 2.41 3.86
C GLY A 179 25.36 3.20 4.68
N ASN A 180 25.02 4.40 5.14
CA ASN A 180 25.95 5.26 5.89
C ASN A 180 25.87 5.06 7.41
N TYR A 181 25.24 3.98 7.88
CA TYR A 181 25.29 3.55 9.28
C TYR A 181 26.35 2.45 9.45
N PRO A 182 27.22 2.49 10.48
CA PRO A 182 28.45 1.69 10.52
C PRO A 182 28.24 0.20 10.18
N GLY A 183 28.83 -0.24 9.06
CA GLY A 183 28.82 -1.63 8.61
C GLY A 183 27.54 -2.09 7.90
N MET A 184 26.56 -1.22 7.70
CA MET A 184 25.28 -1.54 7.03
C MET A 184 25.26 -1.09 5.58
N ASN A 185 24.46 -1.75 4.74
CA ASN A 185 24.39 -1.49 3.29
C ASN A 185 23.14 -0.70 2.86
N GLY A 186 22.30 -0.29 3.80
CA GLY A 186 21.05 0.44 3.55
C GLY A 186 19.92 -0.39 2.92
N ASN A 187 20.12 -1.69 2.66
CA ASN A 187 19.11 -2.55 2.05
C ASN A 187 18.20 -3.19 3.10
N TYR A 188 16.92 -3.40 2.78
CA TYR A 188 15.99 -4.13 3.65
C TYR A 188 16.01 -3.58 5.09
N SER A 189 16.22 -4.45 6.10
CA SER A 189 16.30 -4.06 7.51
C SER A 189 17.41 -3.05 7.83
N ALA A 190 18.55 -3.12 7.14
CA ALA A 190 19.64 -2.15 7.32
C ALA A 190 19.19 -0.73 6.93
N GLY A 191 18.42 -0.58 5.85
CA GLY A 191 17.84 0.71 5.46
C GLY A 191 16.80 1.22 6.44
N ILE A 192 15.97 0.32 6.97
CA ILE A 192 14.98 0.66 8.00
C ILE A 192 15.67 1.23 9.23
N LEU A 193 16.71 0.56 9.74
CA LEU A 193 17.47 1.02 10.91
C LEU A 193 18.17 2.35 10.65
N GLU A 194 18.83 2.50 9.50
CA GLU A 194 19.47 3.75 9.08
C GLU A 194 18.47 4.92 9.09
N GLY A 195 17.26 4.71 8.55
CA GLY A 195 16.21 5.72 8.52
C GLY A 195 15.55 6.00 9.87
N ILE A 196 15.35 4.99 10.72
CA ILE A 196 14.85 5.20 12.10
C ILE A 196 15.84 6.08 12.87
N ILE A 197 17.14 5.82 12.76
CA ILE A 197 18.17 6.62 13.44
C ILE A 197 18.24 8.04 12.88
N HIS A 198 17.97 8.22 11.57
CA HIS A 198 17.87 9.55 10.97
C HIS A 198 16.76 10.41 11.59
N TYR A 199 15.56 9.85 11.77
CA TYR A 199 14.41 10.60 12.30
C TYR A 199 14.29 10.57 13.83
N ILE A 200 14.80 9.52 14.49
CA ILE A 200 14.73 9.29 15.93
C ILE A 200 16.13 8.87 16.44
N PRO A 201 17.08 9.83 16.55
CA PRO A 201 18.47 9.52 16.89
C PRO A 201 18.67 8.79 18.23
N ASP A 202 17.77 8.99 19.19
CA ASP A 202 17.81 8.37 20.52
C ASP A 202 17.74 6.83 20.46
N VAL A 203 17.13 6.26 19.40
CA VAL A 203 17.06 4.80 19.19
C VAL A 203 18.45 4.18 19.04
N LYS A 204 19.46 4.97 18.66
CA LYS A 204 20.84 4.50 18.55
C LYS A 204 21.37 3.88 19.85
N GLU A 205 20.90 4.33 21.00
CA GLU A 205 21.32 3.78 22.29
C GLU A 205 20.78 2.37 22.56
N TRP A 206 19.66 2.00 21.93
CA TRP A 206 19.00 0.70 22.10
C TRP A 206 19.55 -0.38 21.18
N LEU A 207 20.28 0.01 20.13
CA LEU A 207 20.84 -0.88 19.11
C LEU A 207 22.29 -1.30 19.41
N LYS A 208 22.79 -0.99 20.62
CA LYS A 208 24.13 -1.38 21.09
C LYS A 208 24.17 -2.81 21.63
#